data_AF-A0AAU6HK30-F1
#
_entry.id   AF-A0AAU6HK30-F1
#
_cell.length_a   1.000
_cell.length_b   1.000
_cell.length_c   1.000
_cell.angle_alpha   90.00
_cell.angle_beta   90.00
_cell.angle_gamma   90.00
#
_symmetry.space_group_name_H-M   'P 1'
#
loop_
_entity.id
_entity.type
_entity.pdbx_description
1 polymer ?
#
loop_
_entity_poly.entity_id
_entity_poly.type
_entity_poly.pdbx_seq_one_letter_code
_entity_poly.pdbx_strand_id
1 'polypeptide(L)'
;MNDKGDFTPDVSRPQADVTLPNGQHLQAAVVRRRRDRSGVWWYDLEIELPDRVDRRHGPALTSRTVTFCAPYPVVQRIEGEDYSSLDLPPPEERKRWRLSPPPPGDSWADACLHRPDCAQAQSSGGMVTDQEALEALAGPDVTVSCLVCRPDTVLQHGR
;
A
#
# COMPACT_ATOMS: atom_id res chain seq x y z
N MET A 1 8.19 -23.63 32.82
CA MET A 1 7.67 -22.26 33.02
C MET A 1 8.72 -21.30 32.51
N ASN A 2 8.45 -20.69 31.36
CA ASN A 2 8.95 -19.39 30.91
C ASN A 2 8.32 -19.16 29.53
N ASP A 3 7.05 -18.76 29.58
CA ASP A 3 6.35 -18.13 28.46
C ASP A 3 7.03 -16.78 28.20
N LYS A 4 7.88 -16.72 27.19
CA LYS A 4 8.26 -15.44 26.58
C LYS A 4 7.11 -15.07 25.65
N GLY A 5 6.18 -14.28 26.17
CA GLY A 5 5.17 -13.60 25.37
C GLY A 5 5.88 -12.82 24.27
N ASP A 6 5.71 -13.30 23.06
CA ASP A 6 6.16 -12.67 21.82
C ASP A 6 5.31 -11.40 21.64
N PHE A 7 5.80 -10.27 22.14
CA PHE A 7 5.21 -8.95 21.85
C PHE A 7 5.54 -8.60 20.40
N THR A 8 4.84 -9.24 19.47
CA THR A 8 4.61 -8.64 18.17
C THR A 8 3.64 -7.48 18.39
N PRO A 9 3.97 -6.24 18.03
CA PRO A 9 2.95 -5.20 18.00
C PRO A 9 1.92 -5.64 16.97
N ASP A 10 0.78 -6.13 17.44
CA ASP A 10 -0.42 -6.21 16.64
C ASP A 10 -0.71 -4.77 16.24
N VAL A 11 -0.27 -4.38 15.04
CA VAL A 11 -0.62 -3.09 14.45
C VAL A 11 -2.08 -3.20 14.04
N SER A 12 -2.95 -3.27 15.04
CA SER A 12 -4.38 -3.38 14.89
C SER A 12 -4.81 -2.19 14.06
N ARG A 13 -5.34 -2.48 12.86
CA ARG A 13 -5.79 -1.46 11.92
C ARG A 13 -6.87 -0.62 12.59
N PRO A 14 -6.94 0.69 12.31
CA PRO A 14 -7.92 1.56 12.92
C PRO A 14 -9.33 1.05 12.63
N GLN A 15 -10.17 1.01 13.66
CA GLN A 15 -11.55 0.56 13.55
C GLN A 15 -12.48 1.72 13.17
N ALA A 16 -13.64 1.43 12.57
CA ALA A 16 -14.68 2.42 12.34
C ALA A 16 -16.07 1.83 12.61
N ASP A 17 -17.01 2.67 13.06
CA ASP A 17 -18.41 2.31 13.21
C ASP A 17 -19.10 2.38 11.84
N VAL A 18 -19.83 1.33 11.48
CA VAL A 18 -20.53 1.20 10.20
C VAL A 18 -22.00 0.95 10.47
N THR A 19 -22.87 1.75 9.86
CA THR A 19 -24.32 1.56 9.89
C THR A 19 -24.77 0.83 8.62
N LEU A 20 -25.11 -0.45 8.71
CA LEU A 20 -25.61 -1.22 7.57
C LEU A 20 -26.96 -0.68 7.06
N PRO A 21 -27.38 -0.99 5.81
CA PRO A 21 -28.64 -0.49 5.24
C PRO A 21 -29.90 -0.85 6.03
N ASN A 22 -29.85 -1.90 6.86
CA ASN A 22 -30.94 -2.30 7.74
C ASN A 22 -30.91 -1.61 9.12
N GLY A 23 -30.00 -0.65 9.34
CA GLY A 23 -29.81 0.06 10.59
C GLY A 23 -28.96 -0.67 11.64
N GLN A 24 -28.40 -1.84 11.33
CA GLN A 24 -27.48 -2.51 12.24
C GLN A 24 -26.14 -1.77 12.30
N HIS A 25 -25.55 -1.71 13.49
CA HIS A 25 -24.24 -1.13 13.71
C HIS A 25 -23.20 -2.22 13.93
N LEU A 26 -22.04 -2.09 13.30
CA LEU A 26 -20.89 -2.97 13.52
C LEU A 26 -19.59 -2.15 13.50
N GLN A 27 -18.55 -2.71 14.08
CA GLN A 27 -17.19 -2.19 13.96
C GLN A 27 -16.44 -3.00 12.92
N ALA A 28 -15.73 -2.31 12.03
CA ALA A 28 -14.91 -2.93 10.99
C ALA A 28 -13.55 -2.24 10.90
N ALA A 29 -12.52 -3.03 10.56
CA ALA A 29 -11.18 -2.54 10.35
C ALA A 29 -11.14 -1.71 9.07
N VAL A 30 -10.63 -0.49 9.13
CA VAL A 30 -10.42 0.33 7.95
C VAL A 30 -9.10 -0.06 7.30
N VAL A 31 -9.16 -0.47 6.05
CA VAL A 31 -7.98 -0.87 5.26
C VAL A 31 -7.46 0.30 4.45
N ARG A 32 -8.37 1.13 3.93
CA ARG A 32 -8.04 2.26 3.09
C ARG A 32 -9.13 3.31 3.18
N ARG A 33 -8.75 4.58 3.01
CA ARG A 33 -9.70 5.67 2.76
C ARG A 33 -9.35 6.42 1.49
N ARG A 34 -10.36 6.94 0.79
CA ARG A 34 -10.18 7.78 -0.40
C ARG A 34 -11.27 8.83 -0.47
N ARG A 35 -10.94 10.02 -0.94
CA ARG A 35 -11.94 11.01 -1.35
C ARG A 35 -12.29 10.79 -2.81
N ASP A 36 -13.58 10.80 -3.12
CA ASP A 36 -14.00 10.90 -4.51
C ASP A 36 -13.89 12.35 -5.02
N ARG A 37 -14.24 12.57 -6.30
CA ARG A 37 -14.19 13.89 -6.93
C ARG A 37 -15.14 14.92 -6.29
N SER A 38 -16.16 14.47 -5.58
CA SER A 38 -17.11 15.33 -4.86
C SER A 38 -16.63 15.69 -3.45
N GLY A 39 -15.52 15.11 -3.00
CA GLY A 39 -14.96 15.32 -1.67
C GLY A 39 -15.52 14.38 -0.59
N VAL A 40 -16.44 13.47 -0.95
CA VAL A 40 -16.98 12.46 -0.02
C VAL A 40 -15.91 11.42 0.26
N TRP A 41 -15.71 11.11 1.54
CA TRP A 41 -14.85 10.03 1.97
C TRP A 41 -15.52 8.67 1.76
N TRP A 42 -14.79 7.78 1.11
CA TRP A 42 -15.09 6.37 0.97
C TRP A 42 -14.05 5.56 1.75
N TYR A 43 -14.52 4.51 2.42
CA TYR A 43 -13.69 3.62 3.22
C TYR A 43 -13.80 2.21 2.66
N ASP A 44 -12.65 1.58 2.44
CA ASP A 44 -12.56 0.15 2.21
C ASP A 44 -12.34 -0.50 3.58
N LEU A 45 -13.24 -1.41 3.94
CA LEU A 45 -13.39 -1.98 5.28
C LEU A 45 -13.26 -3.51 5.22
N GLU A 46 -12.75 -4.09 6.29
CA GLU A 46 -12.67 -5.53 6.51
C GLU A 46 -13.40 -5.93 7.80
N ILE A 47 -14.16 -7.02 7.73
CA ILE A 47 -14.80 -7.65 8.88
C ILE A 47 -14.61 -9.16 8.82
N GLU A 48 -14.40 -9.79 9.98
CA GLU A 48 -14.45 -11.24 10.10
C GLU A 48 -15.88 -11.70 10.36
N LEU A 49 -16.36 -12.61 9.52
CA LEU A 49 -17.67 -13.23 9.69
C LEU A 49 -17.51 -14.72 9.92
N PRO A 50 -18.40 -15.33 10.73
CA PRO A 50 -18.53 -16.77 10.81
C PRO A 50 -18.73 -17.39 9.43
N ASP A 51 -18.04 -18.48 9.19
CA ASP A 51 -18.12 -19.29 7.98
C ASP A 51 -18.05 -20.78 8.32
N ARG A 52 -18.27 -21.63 7.31
CA ARG A 52 -18.26 -23.09 7.46
C ARG A 52 -17.26 -23.70 6.50
N VAL A 53 -16.46 -24.63 7.01
CA VAL A 53 -15.65 -25.53 6.19
C VAL A 53 -16.11 -26.98 6.38
N ASP A 54 -16.29 -27.70 5.28
CA ASP A 54 -16.63 -29.12 5.31
C ASP A 54 -15.37 -29.96 5.49
N ARG A 55 -15.32 -30.74 6.57
CA ARG A 55 -14.21 -31.65 6.88
C ARG A 55 -14.70 -33.09 6.89
N ARG A 56 -13.77 -34.05 6.89
CA ARG A 56 -14.06 -35.50 6.93
C ARG A 56 -14.95 -35.92 8.11
N HIS A 57 -14.90 -35.18 9.23
CA HIS A 57 -15.67 -35.45 10.45
C HIS A 57 -16.94 -34.59 10.59
N GLY A 58 -17.34 -33.90 9.52
CA GLY A 58 -18.48 -32.98 9.51
C GLY A 58 -18.07 -31.51 9.35
N PRO A 59 -19.06 -30.61 9.29
CA PRO A 59 -18.83 -29.18 9.15
C PRO A 59 -18.18 -28.61 10.41
N ALA A 60 -17.20 -27.73 10.23
CA ALA A 60 -16.55 -26.99 11.29
C ALA A 60 -16.75 -25.48 11.11
N LEU A 61 -16.96 -24.78 12.23
CA LEU A 61 -16.97 -23.32 12.28
C LEU A 61 -15.57 -22.79 11.96
N THR A 62 -15.50 -21.79 11.09
CA THR A 62 -14.29 -21.02 10.77
C THR A 62 -14.66 -19.55 10.65
N SER A 63 -13.67 -18.69 10.46
CA SER A 63 -13.89 -17.29 10.09
C SER A 63 -13.52 -17.09 8.63
N ARG A 64 -14.17 -16.12 7.98
CA ARG A 64 -13.74 -15.55 6.71
C ARG A 64 -13.68 -14.04 6.80
N THR A 65 -12.68 -13.45 6.18
CA THR A 65 -12.60 -11.99 6.04
C THR A 65 -13.41 -11.56 4.82
N VAL A 66 -14.32 -10.60 5.02
CA VAL A 66 -15.09 -9.98 3.95
C VAL A 66 -14.67 -8.52 3.84
N THR A 67 -14.34 -8.11 2.61
CA THR A 67 -14.07 -6.72 2.27
C THR A 67 -15.33 -6.07 1.72
N PHE A 68 -15.59 -4.82 2.09
CA PHE A 68 -16.68 -4.03 1.54
C PHE A 68 -16.34 -2.53 1.57
N CYS A 69 -17.11 -1.72 0.84
CA CYS A 69 -16.87 -0.29 0.71
C CYS A 69 -18.12 0.48 1.14
N ALA A 70 -17.93 1.54 1.94
CA ALA A 70 -19.02 2.39 2.38
C ALA A 70 -18.57 3.86 2.51
N PRO A 71 -19.46 4.83 2.22
CA PRO A 71 -19.14 6.25 2.30
C PRO A 71 -19.38 6.82 3.71
N TYR A 72 -18.80 7.98 4.00
CA TYR A 72 -19.36 8.85 5.03
C TYR A 72 -20.76 9.35 4.59
N PRO A 73 -21.79 9.41 5.48
CA PRO A 73 -21.76 9.18 6.93
C PRO A 73 -22.16 7.76 7.36
N VAL A 74 -22.29 6.81 6.42
CA VAL A 74 -22.55 5.39 6.73
C VAL A 74 -21.42 4.82 7.59
N VAL A 75 -20.19 5.26 7.32
CA VAL A 75 -19.01 4.99 8.13
C VAL A 75 -18.69 6.22 8.99
N GLN A 76 -18.51 6.01 10.28
CA GLN A 76 -18.10 7.02 11.24
C GLN A 76 -16.79 6.59 11.89
N ARG A 77 -15.90 7.57 12.05
CA ARG A 77 -14.63 7.34 12.75
C ARG A 77 -14.92 7.18 14.23
N ILE A 78 -14.25 6.23 14.86
CA ILE A 78 -14.22 6.06 16.31
C ILE A 78 -13.21 7.07 16.86
N GLU A 79 -13.59 7.75 17.94
CA GLU A 79 -12.72 8.70 18.61
C GLU A 79 -11.55 7.98 19.28
N GLY A 80 -10.33 8.50 19.10
CA GLY A 80 -9.10 7.89 19.63
C GLY A 80 -8.38 6.92 18.71
N GLU A 81 -9.03 6.44 17.64
CA GLU A 81 -8.39 5.61 16.61
C GLU A 81 -7.44 6.43 15.72
N ASP A 82 -6.25 5.89 15.44
CA ASP A 82 -5.27 6.53 14.56
C ASP A 82 -5.43 6.08 13.10
N TYR A 83 -5.98 6.98 12.29
CA TYR A 83 -6.19 6.76 10.86
C TYR A 83 -5.05 7.32 10.00
N SER A 84 -4.00 7.90 10.59
CA SER A 84 -2.89 8.49 9.83
C SER A 84 -2.14 7.45 9.00
N SER A 85 -2.07 6.21 9.50
CA SER A 85 -1.51 5.04 8.80
C SER A 85 -2.25 4.68 7.49
N LEU A 86 -3.49 5.14 7.31
CA LEU A 86 -4.28 4.89 6.10
C LEU A 86 -4.04 5.92 5.00
N ASP A 87 -3.44 7.05 5.35
CA ASP A 87 -3.10 8.04 4.36
C ASP A 87 -1.92 7.54 3.55
N LEU A 88 -2.07 7.60 2.23
CA LEU A 88 -0.90 7.48 1.38
C LEU A 88 0.07 8.58 1.79
N PRO A 89 1.38 8.28 1.90
CA PRO A 89 2.37 9.32 2.14
C PRO A 89 2.18 10.44 1.11
N PRO A 90 2.52 11.70 1.47
CA PRO A 90 2.50 12.82 0.55
C PRO A 90 3.13 12.43 -0.80
N PRO A 91 2.61 12.91 -1.94
CA PRO A 91 3.10 12.53 -3.26
C PRO A 91 4.63 12.52 -3.40
N GLU A 92 5.31 13.46 -2.75
CA GLU A 92 6.76 13.62 -2.67
C GLU A 92 7.48 12.47 -1.94
N GLU A 93 6.84 11.85 -0.96
CA GLU A 93 7.37 10.72 -0.19
C GLU A 93 7.03 9.36 -0.83
N ARG A 94 6.24 9.34 -1.90
CA ARG A 94 5.85 8.10 -2.57
C ARG A 94 7.02 7.56 -3.38
N LYS A 95 7.47 6.36 -3.00
CA LYS A 95 8.49 5.62 -3.74
C LYS A 95 7.91 5.02 -5.02
N ARG A 96 8.08 5.72 -6.14
CA ARG A 96 7.45 5.41 -7.44
C ARG A 96 8.43 4.96 -8.51
N TRP A 97 9.71 4.88 -8.20
CA TRP A 97 10.76 4.51 -9.15
C TRP A 97 11.58 3.38 -8.59
N ARG A 98 12.08 2.52 -9.47
CA ARG A 98 12.98 1.44 -9.09
C ARG A 98 14.38 1.78 -9.56
N LEU A 99 15.35 1.69 -8.66
CA LEU A 99 16.75 1.57 -9.03
C LEU A 99 17.09 0.09 -9.12
N SER A 100 17.72 -0.32 -10.21
CA SER A 100 18.30 -1.65 -10.34
C SER A 100 19.74 -1.56 -10.82
N PRO A 101 20.56 -2.61 -10.66
CA PRO A 101 21.85 -2.69 -11.32
C PRO A 101 21.75 -2.39 -12.82
N PRO A 102 22.83 -1.86 -13.41
CA PRO A 102 22.91 -1.64 -14.85
C PRO A 102 22.71 -2.96 -15.60
N PRO A 103 22.22 -2.92 -16.86
CA PRO A 103 22.18 -4.10 -17.69
C PRO A 103 23.60 -4.68 -17.90
N PRO A 104 23.74 -6.01 -18.04
CA PRO A 104 25.05 -6.64 -18.24
C PRO A 104 25.73 -6.10 -19.50
N GLY A 105 26.94 -5.56 -19.36
CA GLY A 105 27.72 -5.00 -20.47
C GLY A 105 27.83 -3.48 -20.47
N ASP A 106 27.01 -2.77 -19.70
CA ASP A 106 27.13 -1.32 -19.49
C ASP A 106 28.01 -1.05 -18.25
N SER A 107 29.33 -1.28 -18.39
CA SER A 107 30.30 -1.14 -17.28
C SER A 107 30.54 0.29 -16.81
N TRP A 108 29.93 1.27 -17.47
CA TRP A 108 30.08 2.69 -17.15
C TRP A 108 28.97 3.17 -16.20
N ALA A 109 27.83 2.47 -16.13
CA ALA A 109 26.72 2.83 -15.26
C ALA A 109 26.75 2.01 -13.97
N ASP A 110 26.49 2.64 -12.82
CA ASP A 110 26.42 1.96 -11.52
C ASP A 110 24.99 1.51 -11.17
N ALA A 111 24.00 2.16 -11.77
CA ALA A 111 22.58 1.84 -11.61
C ALA A 111 21.76 2.28 -12.83
N CYS A 112 20.60 1.68 -13.00
CA CYS A 112 19.60 2.08 -13.99
C CYS A 112 18.28 2.37 -13.27
N LEU A 113 17.67 3.51 -13.59
CA LEU A 113 16.37 3.93 -13.07
C LEU A 113 15.25 3.41 -13.98
N HIS A 114 14.19 2.89 -13.37
CA HIS A 114 13.05 2.29 -14.04
C HIS A 114 11.71 2.74 -13.45
N ARG A 115 10.64 2.62 -14.25
CA ARG A 115 9.26 2.55 -13.76
C ARG A 115 9.04 1.25 -12.94
N PRO A 116 8.11 1.22 -11.98
CA PRO A 116 7.92 0.09 -11.07
C PRO A 116 7.70 -1.26 -11.77
N ASP A 117 6.95 -1.24 -12.88
CA ASP A 117 6.52 -2.42 -13.62
C ASP A 117 7.33 -2.65 -14.90
N CYS A 118 8.52 -2.05 -15.02
CA CYS A 118 9.36 -2.25 -16.20
C CYS A 118 9.90 -3.68 -16.26
N ALA A 119 9.64 -4.39 -17.36
CA ALA A 119 10.12 -5.76 -17.57
C ALA A 119 11.65 -5.92 -17.63
N GLN A 120 12.38 -4.83 -17.91
CA GLN A 120 13.86 -4.82 -17.91
C GLN A 120 14.45 -4.53 -16.54
N ALA A 121 13.62 -4.11 -15.57
CA ALA A 121 14.11 -3.80 -14.24
C ALA A 121 14.40 -5.10 -13.48
N GLN A 122 15.61 -5.23 -12.95
CA GLN A 122 15.90 -6.32 -12.03
C GLN A 122 15.18 -6.09 -10.70
N SER A 123 14.88 -7.17 -9.99
CA SER A 123 14.27 -7.12 -8.65
C SER A 123 15.29 -6.81 -7.54
N SER A 124 16.59 -6.94 -7.83
CA SER A 124 17.67 -6.45 -6.99
C SER A 124 17.71 -4.92 -7.08
N GLY A 125 17.40 -4.24 -5.99
CA GLY A 125 17.44 -2.79 -5.89
C GLY A 125 16.25 -2.18 -5.17
N GLY A 126 16.39 -0.91 -4.77
CA GLY A 126 15.42 -0.21 -3.93
C GLY A 126 14.36 0.54 -4.73
N MET A 127 13.21 0.78 -4.09
CA MET A 127 12.25 1.77 -4.56
C MET A 127 12.64 3.15 -4.02
N VAL A 128 12.55 4.17 -4.87
CA VAL A 128 12.93 5.55 -4.55
C VAL A 128 11.82 6.53 -4.93
N THR A 129 11.81 7.67 -4.25
CA THR A 129 10.92 8.82 -4.47
C THR A 129 11.28 9.58 -5.75
N ASP A 130 10.42 10.50 -6.17
CA ASP A 130 10.71 11.39 -7.30
C ASP A 130 11.98 12.23 -7.07
N GLN A 131 12.17 12.74 -5.85
CA GLN A 131 13.33 13.57 -5.50
C GLN A 131 14.62 12.75 -5.54
N GLU A 132 14.64 11.57 -4.89
CA GLU A 132 15.79 10.66 -4.93
C GLU A 132 16.12 10.20 -6.36
N ALA A 133 15.09 9.98 -7.21
CA ALA A 133 15.30 9.63 -8.60
C ALA A 133 15.95 10.77 -9.41
N LEU A 134 15.53 12.01 -9.17
CA LEU A 134 16.14 13.20 -9.80
C LEU A 134 17.58 13.41 -9.30
N GLU A 135 17.83 13.24 -8.01
CA GLU A 135 19.17 13.32 -7.42
C GLU A 135 20.09 12.24 -7.96
N ALA A 136 19.62 10.99 -8.08
CA ALA A 136 20.38 9.90 -8.66
C ALA A 136 20.77 10.18 -10.12
N LEU A 137 19.85 10.72 -10.93
CA LEU A 137 20.12 11.09 -12.33
C LEU A 137 21.03 12.32 -12.49
N ALA A 138 21.05 13.22 -11.49
CA ALA A 138 21.86 14.44 -11.50
C ALA A 138 23.21 14.27 -10.78
N GLY A 139 23.36 13.20 -10.01
CA GLY A 139 24.52 12.94 -9.16
C GLY A 139 25.79 12.59 -9.93
N PRO A 140 26.93 12.51 -9.22
CA PRO A 140 28.20 12.08 -9.80
C PRO A 140 28.26 10.58 -10.07
N ASP A 141 27.41 9.79 -9.39
CA ASP A 141 27.24 8.36 -9.62
C ASP A 141 26.56 8.13 -10.97
N VAL A 142 26.99 7.12 -11.70
CA VAL A 142 26.55 6.94 -13.09
C VAL A 142 25.21 6.21 -13.14
N THR A 143 24.17 6.85 -12.61
CA THR A 143 22.81 6.35 -12.73
C THR A 143 22.23 6.77 -14.07
N VAL A 144 21.75 5.78 -14.84
CA VAL A 144 21.18 6.03 -16.17
C VAL A 144 19.67 5.84 -16.19
N SER A 145 18.98 6.57 -17.06
CA SER A 145 17.55 6.33 -17.29
C SER A 145 17.35 5.13 -18.21
N CYS A 146 16.44 4.22 -17.85
CA CYS A 146 16.07 3.12 -18.72
C CYS A 146 15.44 3.64 -20.03
N LEU A 147 16.05 3.31 -21.17
CA LEU A 147 15.59 3.72 -22.49
C LEU A 147 14.24 3.10 -22.90
N VAL A 148 13.83 1.99 -22.26
CA VAL A 148 12.57 1.30 -22.57
C VAL A 148 11.39 1.95 -21.88
N CYS A 149 11.48 2.18 -20.57
CA CYS A 149 10.36 2.75 -19.80
C CYS A 149 10.43 4.27 -19.61
N ARG A 150 11.54 4.91 -20.06
CA ARG A 150 11.76 6.36 -20.13
C ARG A 150 11.29 7.12 -18.88
N PRO A 151 11.75 6.73 -17.67
CA PRO A 151 11.32 7.37 -16.43
C PRO A 151 11.68 8.86 -16.39
N ASP A 152 12.79 9.26 -17.01
CA ASP A 152 13.21 10.66 -17.19
C ASP A 152 12.11 11.55 -17.76
N THR A 153 11.38 11.04 -18.77
CA THR A 153 10.38 11.82 -19.47
C THR A 153 9.19 12.08 -18.55
N VAL A 154 8.76 11.09 -17.78
CA VAL A 154 7.64 11.25 -16.84
C VAL A 154 8.03 12.13 -15.66
N LEU A 155 9.24 11.97 -15.13
CA LEU A 155 9.78 12.81 -14.05
C LEU A 155 9.84 14.29 -14.41
N GLN A 156 10.16 14.62 -15.67
CA GLN A 156 10.24 16.00 -16.14
C GLN A 156 8.88 16.65 -16.42
N HIS A 157 7.87 15.85 -16.79
CA HIS A 157 6.52 16.35 -17.10
C HIS A 157 5.58 16.38 -15.89
N GLY A 158 6.02 15.90 -14.71
CA GLY A 158 5.26 15.93 -13.46
C GLY A 158 5.35 17.23 -12.66
N ARG A 159 6.01 18.27 -13.20
CA ARG A 159 6.09 19.62 -12.62
C ARG A 159 4.89 20.49 -12.99
#